data_AF-A0A1M6A1U0-F1
#
_entry.id   AF-A0A1M6A1U0-F1
#
_cell.length_a   1.000
_cell.length_b   1.000
_cell.length_c   1.000
_cell.angle_alpha   90.00
_cell.angle_beta   90.00
_cell.angle_gamma   90.00
#
_symmetry.space_group_name_H-M   'P 1'
#
loop_
_entity.id
_entity.type
_entity.pdbx_description
1 polymer ?
#
loop_
_entity_poly.entity_id
_entity_poly.type
_entity_poly.pdbx_seq_one_letter_code
_entity_poly.pdbx_strand_id
1 'polypeptide(L)'
;MKIENTKAQMRKGVLEFCILSVLKDEDAYVAEILDTLKDAKLLVVEGTIYPLLTRLKNAGLLNYRWEESTSGPPRKYYGLTETGKLFLKELNTTWSELHNAVTIVTSQKNTKK
;
A
#
# COMPACT_ATOMS: atom_id res chain seq x y z
N MET A 1 24.44 -0.33 11.23
CA MET A 1 23.13 -0.27 10.52
C MET A 1 23.19 0.89 9.53
N LYS A 2 22.92 0.68 8.24
CA LYS A 2 22.92 1.76 7.23
C LYS A 2 21.56 2.46 7.23
N ILE A 3 21.53 3.79 7.27
CA ILE A 3 20.28 4.59 7.31
C ILE A 3 19.31 4.23 6.17
N GLU A 4 19.85 3.97 4.98
CA GLU A 4 19.05 3.59 3.81
C GLU A 4 18.34 2.25 3.99
N ASN A 5 18.95 1.28 4.70
CA ASN A 5 18.30 0.02 5.01
C ASN A 5 17.11 0.25 5.96
N THR A 6 17.27 1.10 6.96
CA THR A 6 16.18 1.44 7.89
C THR A 6 15.02 2.11 7.17
N LYS A 7 15.29 3.12 6.34
CA LYS A 7 14.28 3.80 5.53
C LYS A 7 13.53 2.82 4.62
N ALA A 8 14.24 1.88 4.01
CA ALA A 8 13.63 0.86 3.15
C ALA A 8 12.71 -0.08 3.94
N GLN A 9 13.10 -0.51 5.14
CA GLN A 9 12.26 -1.37 5.98
C GLN A 9 10.99 -0.66 6.46
N MET A 10 11.09 0.61 6.86
CA MET A 10 9.91 1.41 7.23
C MET A 10 8.90 1.50 6.09
N ARG A 11 9.37 1.78 4.86
CA ARG A 11 8.49 1.82 3.67
C ARG A 11 7.89 0.46 3.33
N LYS A 12 8.68 -0.62 3.41
CA LYS A 12 8.19 -1.98 3.16
C LYS A 12 7.09 -2.39 4.15
N GLY A 13 7.22 -1.99 5.42
CA GLY A 13 6.26 -2.33 6.47
C GLY A 13 4.85 -1.78 6.23
N VAL A 14 4.71 -0.66 5.50
CA VAL A 14 3.42 -0.03 5.21
C VAL A 14 2.91 -0.31 3.80
N LEU A 15 3.69 -1.00 2.97
CA LEU A 15 3.42 -1.06 1.53
C LEU A 15 2.11 -1.80 1.19
N GLU A 16 1.77 -2.87 1.91
CA GLU A 16 0.49 -3.56 1.70
C GLU A 16 -0.70 -2.67 2.02
N PHE A 17 -0.63 -1.95 3.14
CA PHE A 17 -1.63 -0.96 3.52
C PHE A 17 -1.78 0.13 2.44
N CYS A 18 -0.66 0.63 1.91
CA CYS A 18 -0.68 1.61 0.83
C CYS A 18 -1.31 1.05 -0.46
N ILE A 19 -0.97 -0.17 -0.88
CA ILE A 19 -1.55 -0.80 -2.09
C ILE A 19 -3.07 -0.96 -1.93
N LEU A 20 -3.54 -1.47 -0.78
CA LEU A 20 -4.97 -1.60 -0.51
C LEU A 20 -5.67 -0.23 -0.50
N SER A 21 -5.00 0.80 0.03
CA SER A 21 -5.53 2.17 0.07
C SER A 21 -5.64 2.80 -1.33
N VAL A 22 -4.71 2.52 -2.24
CA VAL A 22 -4.80 2.96 -3.65
C VAL A 22 -6.04 2.36 -4.32
N LEU A 23 -6.36 1.10 -4.02
CA LEU A 23 -7.49 0.36 -4.59
C LEU A 23 -8.82 0.57 -3.85
N LYS A 24 -8.89 1.55 -2.94
CA LYS A 24 -10.04 1.75 -2.05
C LYS A 24 -11.30 2.14 -2.82
N ASP A 25 -11.15 3.09 -3.73
CA ASP A 25 -12.29 3.74 -4.38
C ASP A 25 -12.48 3.22 -5.82
N GLU A 26 -11.39 2.85 -6.51
CA GLU A 26 -11.41 2.35 -7.88
C GLU A 26 -10.40 1.21 -8.10
N ASP A 27 -10.73 0.32 -9.03
CA ASP A 27 -9.86 -0.76 -9.45
C ASP A 27 -8.78 -0.22 -10.39
N ALA A 28 -7.53 -0.68 -10.24
CA ALA A 28 -6.39 -0.15 -10.99
C ALA A 28 -5.50 -1.26 -11.54
N TYR A 29 -4.86 -1.01 -12.68
CA TYR A 29 -3.79 -1.90 -13.17
C TYR A 29 -2.43 -1.50 -12.57
N VAL A 30 -1.46 -2.40 -12.68
CA VAL A 30 -0.20 -2.31 -11.92
C VAL A 30 0.55 -0.99 -12.14
N ALA A 31 0.53 -0.42 -13.35
CA ALA A 31 1.24 0.84 -13.59
C ALA A 31 0.55 2.02 -12.87
N GLU A 32 -0.77 2.09 -12.84
CA GLU A 32 -1.51 3.13 -12.09
C GLU A 32 -1.23 3.04 -10.60
N ILE A 33 -1.15 1.82 -10.05
CA ILE A 33 -0.77 1.61 -8.65
C ILE A 33 0.65 2.11 -8.41
N LEU A 34 1.60 1.76 -9.28
CA LEU A 34 2.98 2.21 -9.18
C LEU A 34 3.12 3.73 -9.29
N ASP A 35 2.36 4.36 -10.20
CA ASP A 35 2.38 5.81 -10.41
C ASP A 35 1.82 6.53 -9.18
N THR A 36 0.70 6.06 -8.63
CA THR A 36 0.12 6.61 -7.39
C THR A 36 1.09 6.50 -6.21
N LEU A 37 1.74 5.35 -6.04
CA LEU A 37 2.75 5.15 -4.99
C LEU A 37 3.98 6.05 -5.21
N LYS A 38 4.42 6.21 -6.46
CA LYS A 38 5.54 7.07 -6.83
C LYS A 38 5.26 8.55 -6.51
N ASP A 39 4.05 9.04 -6.80
CA ASP A 39 3.63 10.40 -6.48
C ASP A 39 3.60 10.64 -4.96
N ALA A 40 3.25 9.61 -4.18
CA ALA A 40 3.37 9.58 -2.73
C ALA A 40 4.82 9.37 -2.21
N LYS A 41 5.82 9.37 -3.10
CA LYS A 41 7.26 9.14 -2.80
C LYS A 41 7.55 7.74 -2.23
N LEU A 42 6.68 6.77 -2.47
CA LEU A 42 6.88 5.35 -2.20
C LEU A 42 7.41 4.67 -3.46
N LEU A 43 8.73 4.69 -3.63
CA LEU A 43 9.39 4.07 -4.78
C LEU A 43 9.34 2.55 -4.67
N VAL A 44 8.56 1.93 -5.56
CA VAL A 44 8.37 0.48 -5.65
C VAL A 44 8.69 0.03 -7.08
N VAL A 45 9.31 -1.14 -7.20
CA VAL A 45 9.63 -1.75 -8.49
C VAL A 45 8.72 -2.95 -8.75
N GLU A 46 8.59 -3.35 -10.01
CA GLU A 46 7.76 -4.48 -10.44
C GLU A 46 8.05 -5.77 -9.67
N GLY A 47 9.33 -6.10 -9.48
CA GLY A 47 9.76 -7.29 -8.73
C GLY A 47 9.31 -7.30 -7.26
N THR A 48 8.83 -6.17 -6.72
CA THR A 48 8.23 -6.08 -5.39
C THR A 48 6.70 -6.11 -5.44
N ILE A 49 6.08 -5.40 -6.39
CA ILE A 49 4.63 -5.25 -6.40
C ILE A 49 3.90 -6.53 -6.86
N TYR A 50 4.41 -7.26 -7.85
CA TYR A 50 3.73 -8.46 -8.36
C TYR A 50 3.60 -9.58 -7.31
N PRO A 51 4.66 -9.92 -6.54
CA PRO A 51 4.52 -10.86 -5.42
C PRO A 51 3.52 -10.40 -4.35
N LEU A 52 3.49 -9.09 -4.05
CA LEU A 52 2.54 -8.54 -3.07
C LEU A 52 1.10 -8.65 -3.55
N LEU A 53 0.81 -8.24 -4.78
CA LEU A 53 -0.53 -8.39 -5.37
C LEU A 53 -0.97 -9.86 -5.39
N THR A 54 -0.05 -10.77 -5.72
CA THR A 54 -0.32 -12.21 -5.69
C THR A 54 -0.65 -12.69 -4.27
N ARG A 55 0.11 -12.24 -3.25
CA ARG A 55 -0.14 -12.57 -1.85
C ARG A 55 -1.49 -12.03 -1.37
N LEU A 56 -1.79 -10.77 -1.63
CA LEU A 56 -3.06 -10.13 -1.24
C LEU A 56 -4.26 -10.79 -1.92
N LYS A 57 -4.13 -11.18 -3.20
CA LYS A 57 -5.16 -11.97 -3.90
C LYS A 57 -5.33 -13.36 -3.29
N ASN A 58 -4.24 -14.06 -2.98
CA ASN A 58 -4.30 -15.39 -2.38
C ASN A 58 -4.84 -15.36 -0.94
N ALA A 59 -4.69 -14.24 -0.24
CA ALA A 59 -5.33 -13.97 1.05
C ALA A 59 -6.82 -13.58 0.91
N GLY A 60 -7.36 -13.51 -0.31
CA GLY A 60 -8.75 -13.14 -0.56
C GLY A 60 -9.05 -11.65 -0.39
N LEU A 61 -8.04 -10.80 -0.24
CA LEU A 61 -8.21 -9.35 -0.06
C LEU A 61 -8.38 -8.63 -1.39
N LEU A 62 -7.80 -9.18 -2.46
CA LEU A 62 -7.92 -8.66 -3.82
C LEU A 62 -8.54 -9.70 -4.76
N ASN A 63 -9.23 -9.21 -5.78
CA ASN A 63 -9.52 -9.95 -6.99
C ASN A 63 -8.84 -9.26 -8.19
N TYR A 64 -8.92 -9.87 -9.37
CA TYR A 64 -8.61 -9.15 -10.60
C TYR A 64 -9.57 -9.55 -11.72
N ARG A 65 -9.74 -8.66 -12.68
CA ARG A 65 -10.34 -8.95 -13.99
C ARG A 65 -9.33 -8.64 -15.09
N TRP A 66 -9.51 -9.30 -16.23
CA TRP A 66 -8.84 -8.89 -17.45
C TRP A 66 -9.68 -7.83 -18.14
N GLU A 67 -9.03 -6.78 -18.61
CA GLU A 67 -9.64 -5.71 -19.38
C GLU A 67 -8.85 -5.53 -20.67
N GLU A 68 -9.56 -5.44 -21.79
CA GLU A 68 -8.91 -5.16 -23.07
C GLU A 68 -8.29 -3.76 -23.03
N SER A 69 -7.06 -3.67 -23.52
CA SER A 69 -6.39 -2.37 -23.64
C SER A 69 -6.75 -1.77 -24.99
N THR A 70 -6.98 -0.46 -25.04
CA THR A 70 -7.13 0.30 -26.30
C THR A 70 -5.89 0.19 -27.19
N SER A 71 -4.74 -0.11 -26.60
CA SER A 71 -3.49 -0.45 -27.29
C SER A 71 -2.65 -1.43 -26.46
N GLY A 72 -2.17 -2.50 -27.09
CA GLY A 72 -1.32 -3.51 -26.44
C GLY A 72 -2.07 -4.67 -25.80
N PRO A 73 -1.40 -5.50 -24.98
CA PRO A 73 -2.00 -6.70 -24.40
C PRO A 73 -3.08 -6.36 -23.37
N PRO A 74 -4.00 -7.29 -23.08
CA PRO A 74 -4.96 -7.16 -21.99
C PRO A 74 -4.27 -6.84 -20.66
N ARG A 75 -4.91 -5.99 -19.86
CA ARG A 75 -4.41 -5.56 -18.55
C ARG A 75 -5.17 -6.26 -17.44
N LYS A 76 -4.47 -6.58 -16.35
CA LYS A 76 -5.12 -7.01 -15.11
C LYS A 76 -5.44 -5.79 -14.27
N TYR A 77 -6.72 -5.53 -14.05
CA TYR A 77 -7.19 -4.57 -13.07
C TYR A 77 -7.46 -5.29 -11.77
N TYR A 78 -6.84 -4.82 -10.69
CA TYR A 78 -7.02 -5.34 -9.35
C TYR A 78 -8.04 -4.51 -8.60
N GLY A 79 -8.88 -5.17 -7.80
CA GLY A 79 -9.89 -4.53 -6.97
C GLY A 79 -9.96 -5.15 -5.59
N LEU A 80 -10.42 -4.37 -4.60
CA LEU A 80 -10.70 -4.90 -3.27
C LEU A 80 -11.91 -5.82 -3.30
N THR A 81 -11.80 -6.97 -2.65
CA THR A 81 -12.97 -7.78 -2.27
C THR A 81 -13.68 -7.15 -1.08
N GLU A 82 -14.87 -7.63 -0.72
CA GLU A 82 -15.53 -7.21 0.52
C GLU A 82 -14.67 -7.50 1.76
N THR A 83 -14.01 -8.66 1.80
CA THR A 83 -13.02 -8.98 2.84
C THR A 83 -11.85 -7.99 2.83
N GLY A 84 -11.37 -7.61 1.65
CA GLY A 84 -10.32 -6.60 1.47
C GLY A 84 -10.70 -5.24 2.03
N LYS A 85 -11.94 -4.80 1.80
CA LYS A 85 -12.46 -3.53 2.34
C LYS A 85 -12.54 -3.53 3.86
N LEU A 86 -13.03 -4.63 4.46
CA LEU A 86 -13.06 -4.78 5.92
C LEU A 86 -11.66 -4.79 6.52
N PHE A 87 -10.74 -5.54 5.91
CA PHE A 87 -9.35 -5.59 6.33
C PHE A 87 -8.67 -4.21 6.23
N LEU A 88 -8.90 -3.47 5.13
CA LEU A 88 -8.40 -2.11 4.97
C LEU A 88 -8.94 -1.16 6.05
N LYS A 89 -10.20 -1.32 6.46
CA LYS A 89 -10.78 -0.52 7.54
C LYS A 89 -10.04 -0.73 8.86
N GLU A 90 -9.73 -1.98 9.21
CA GLU A 90 -8.95 -2.31 10.41
C GLU A 90 -7.50 -1.79 10.33
N LEU A 91 -6.87 -1.92 9.16
CA LEU A 91 -5.54 -1.37 8.92
C LEU A 91 -5.50 0.15 9.03
N ASN A 92 -6.55 0.86 8.59
CA ASN A 92 -6.64 2.32 8.76
C ASN A 92 -6.63 2.72 10.23
N THR A 93 -7.39 2.02 11.08
CA THR A 93 -7.38 2.25 12.53
C THR A 93 -5.98 1.99 13.09
N THR A 94 -5.39 0.84 12.76
CA THR A 94 -4.04 0.45 13.22
C THR A 94 -2.98 1.46 12.79
N TRP A 95 -3.06 1.97 11.55
CA TRP A 95 -2.15 2.97 11.04
C TRP A 95 -2.29 4.31 11.79
N SER A 96 -3.52 4.74 12.06
CA SER A 96 -3.76 5.97 12.83
C SER A 96 -3.16 5.88 14.22
N GLU A 97 -3.38 4.76 14.91
CA GLU A 97 -2.81 4.50 16.24
C GLU A 97 -1.27 4.50 16.20
N LEU A 98 -0.67 3.80 15.24
CA LEU A 98 0.77 3.74 15.08
C LEU A 98 1.38 5.11 14.77
N HIS A 99 0.79 5.85 13.83
CA HIS A 99 1.20 7.20 13.48
C HIS A 99 1.16 8.14 14.69
N ASN A 100 0.09 8.07 15.46
CA ASN A 100 -0.07 8.87 16.67
C ASN A 100 0.96 8.49 17.74
N ALA A 101 1.16 7.19 17.98
CA ALA A 101 2.16 6.71 18.94
C ALA A 101 3.58 7.15 18.56
N VAL A 102 3.96 6.99 17.28
CA VAL A 102 5.26 7.45 16.77
C VAL A 102 5.40 8.96 16.92
N THR A 103 4.36 9.72 16.57
CA THR A 103 4.36 11.18 16.70
C THR A 103 4.53 11.60 18.16
N ILE A 104 3.80 10.99 19.11
CA ILE A 104 3.91 11.28 20.55
C ILE A 104 5.33 11.02 21.07
N VAL A 105 5.95 9.91 20.66
CA VAL A 105 7.29 9.53 21.14
C VAL A 105 8.41 10.34 20.49
N THR A 106 8.24 10.76 19.23
CA THR A 106 9.28 11.47 18.46
C THR A 106 9.13 12.99 18.49
N SER A 107 7.95 13.52 18.81
CA SER A 107 7.78 14.94 19.09
C SER A 107 8.43 15.27 20.44
N GLN A 108 9.20 16.35 20.48
CA GLN A 108 9.93 16.77 21.67
C GLN A 108 8.95 16.94 22.83
N LYS A 109 9.24 16.31 23.99
CA LYS A 109 8.66 16.76 25.25
C LYS A 109 9.07 18.23 25.44
N ASN A 110 8.18 19.15 25.11
CA ASN A 110 8.21 20.50 25.68
C ASN A 110 7.80 20.36 27.15
N THR A 111 8.64 19.73 27.97
CA THR A 111 8.65 19.95 29.41
C THR A 111 9.23 21.33 29.65
N LYS A 112 8.40 22.35 29.45
CA LYS A 112 8.55 23.63 30.15
C LYS A 112 7.86 23.49 31.51
N LYS A 113 8.64 23.82 32.54
CA LYS A 113 8.38 23.88 33.99
C LYS A 113 8.52 22.58 34.74
#